data_AF-A0A525CRN4-F1
#
_entry.id   AF-A0A525CRN4-F1
#
_cell.length_a   1.000
_cell.length_b   1.000
_cell.length_c   1.000
_cell.angle_alpha   90.00
_cell.angle_beta   90.00
_cell.angle_gamma   90.00
#
_symmetry.space_group_name_H-M   'P 1'
#
loop_
_entity.id
_entity.type
_entity.pdbx_description
1 polymer ?
#
loop_
_entity_poly.entity_id
_entity_poly.type
_entity_poly.pdbx_seq_one_letter_code
_entity_poly.pdbx_strand_id
1 'polypeptide(L)'
;LPAVGIIDNKERTRITNEKIELIRKAIIGESGITDANGKKIIGGYVGDMRDWPDLWEAKEDIPHNYDATIPSTDRWDFGYRPYGSFNDNGKWQWERPFRKLSDDKDDTDGLDHIGGLETENEGQPRGLWTDDPQEDPNSTANKLDADKWKGPYILFPNDPYPKDNTHFATANNDYADLRPKLTSPGTGVKTESWIDGDYSAALGEPFDDKEAFRKLQTNDRLADGWGRAFRFFITEDKEHGSGNTIFWIVSEGADGEGFYPTKGSIATVDTGDTMGKNYDSNHEDNIDNIVLKLYSIEWQAAFEDEKLLKEQETGEILNTIKQSLIGDSPAGNNTGFCGDLGRWPRLYNWESSNWDDENDSNTSYTKGQLRELWTATPNSADAADNVLLPDWQNPGFGWRYQYHPSPLLEQEQSYLTDAWGNPLVFIYGSDDTLMLLSAGDDGEYDFGDQLDLTESISISSYDSSLAANADNIVVTIAKDLWYPGFLHIDNITVNNAQNGITKAAFWYATDSDNSSFYKTIYASAIDGTWTITGDALLYSDVTAQQAASGMRRLTVWNDDDGDDEIDIGELQFTRILPVITQPQPTGSDIEVDTAQFTPAVAL
;
A
#
# COMPACT_ATOMS: atom_id res chain seq x y z
N LEU A 1 -41.26 33.97 -31.15
CA LEU A 1 -40.18 33.03 -30.81
C LEU A 1 -38.97 33.87 -30.46
N PRO A 2 -38.49 33.86 -29.21
CA PRO A 2 -37.20 34.47 -28.90
C PRO A 2 -36.14 33.81 -29.80
N ALA A 3 -35.23 34.61 -30.35
CA ALA A 3 -34.14 34.13 -31.19
C ALA A 3 -33.42 32.99 -30.46
N VAL A 4 -33.36 31.82 -31.09
CA VAL A 4 -32.56 30.68 -30.64
C VAL A 4 -31.13 31.20 -30.50
N GLY A 5 -30.69 31.35 -29.26
CA GLY A 5 -29.44 32.03 -28.91
C GLY A 5 -28.26 31.25 -29.44
N ILE A 6 -27.69 31.72 -30.55
CA ILE A 6 -26.40 31.24 -31.05
C ILE A 6 -25.37 31.63 -29.99
N ILE A 7 -24.86 30.65 -29.26
CA ILE A 7 -23.72 30.82 -28.35
C ILE A 7 -22.51 31.18 -29.22
N ASP A 8 -21.90 32.33 -28.96
CA ASP A 8 -20.72 32.79 -29.70
C ASP A 8 -19.47 31.96 -29.36
N ASN A 9 -18.44 32.03 -30.20
CA ASN A 9 -17.22 31.26 -30.00
C ASN A 9 -16.53 31.58 -28.67
N LYS A 10 -16.65 32.82 -28.17
CA LYS A 10 -16.05 33.21 -26.89
C LYS A 10 -16.68 32.45 -25.73
N GLU A 11 -17.99 32.33 -25.72
CA GLU A 11 -18.72 31.58 -24.71
C GLU A 11 -18.48 30.07 -24.84
N ARG A 12 -18.37 29.55 -26.06
CA ARG A 12 -17.97 28.14 -26.29
C ARG A 12 -16.57 27.86 -25.76
N THR A 13 -15.59 28.72 -26.03
CA THR A 13 -14.25 28.66 -25.45
C THR A 13 -14.29 28.67 -23.92
N ARG A 14 -15.12 29.52 -23.30
CA ARG A 14 -15.29 29.55 -21.84
C ARG A 14 -15.81 28.20 -21.32
N ILE A 15 -16.86 27.67 -21.94
CA ILE A 15 -17.45 26.36 -21.60
C ILE A 15 -16.41 25.24 -21.77
N THR A 16 -15.63 25.25 -22.85
CA THR A 16 -14.57 24.27 -23.09
C THR A 16 -13.53 24.30 -21.99
N ASN A 17 -13.03 25.48 -21.59
CA ASN A 17 -12.07 25.61 -20.50
C ASN A 17 -12.65 25.11 -19.16
N GLU A 18 -13.92 25.40 -18.87
CA GLU A 18 -14.57 24.90 -17.65
C GLU A 18 -14.70 23.38 -17.63
N LYS A 19 -15.00 22.77 -18.79
CA LYS A 19 -15.05 21.31 -18.93
C LYS A 19 -13.67 20.68 -18.83
N ILE A 20 -12.65 21.26 -19.46
CA ILE A 20 -11.26 20.81 -19.33
C ILE A 20 -10.83 20.84 -17.86
N GLU A 21 -11.11 21.93 -17.13
CA GLU A 21 -10.81 22.01 -15.70
C GLU A 21 -11.60 21.00 -14.87
N LEU A 22 -12.86 20.72 -15.22
CA LEU A 22 -13.64 19.67 -14.58
C LEU A 22 -13.02 18.28 -14.80
N ILE A 23 -12.59 17.98 -16.03
CA ILE A 23 -11.91 16.72 -16.36
C ILE A 23 -10.56 16.64 -15.63
N ARG A 24 -9.78 17.73 -15.62
CA ARG A 24 -8.53 17.81 -14.85
C ARG A 24 -8.75 17.49 -13.38
N LYS A 25 -9.77 18.08 -12.76
CA LYS A 25 -10.14 17.82 -11.36
C LYS A 25 -10.56 16.38 -11.14
N ALA A 26 -11.30 15.80 -12.09
CA ALA A 26 -11.69 14.40 -12.03
C ALA A 26 -10.48 13.45 -12.11
N ILE A 27 -9.44 13.81 -12.87
CA ILE A 27 -8.23 12.99 -13.02
C ILE A 27 -7.28 13.16 -11.83
N ILE A 28 -6.84 14.39 -11.50
CA ILE A 28 -5.76 14.63 -10.51
C ILE A 28 -6.21 15.39 -9.25
N GLY A 29 -7.51 15.71 -9.11
CA GLY A 29 -8.05 16.44 -7.98
C GLY A 29 -8.01 17.97 -8.09
N GLU A 30 -8.46 18.66 -7.04
CA GLU A 30 -8.49 20.12 -6.97
C GLU A 30 -7.06 20.70 -6.98
N SER A 31 -6.85 21.77 -7.74
CA SER A 31 -5.53 22.41 -7.80
C SER A 31 -5.26 23.21 -6.52
N GLY A 32 -4.01 23.17 -6.04
CA GLY A 32 -3.57 23.96 -4.90
C GLY A 32 -3.96 23.41 -3.52
N ILE A 33 -4.54 22.20 -3.44
CA ILE A 33 -4.65 21.50 -2.15
C ILE A 33 -3.28 20.93 -1.81
N THR A 34 -2.80 21.28 -0.62
CA THR A 34 -1.57 20.75 -0.05
C THR A 34 -1.83 20.14 1.32
N ASP A 35 -1.00 19.18 1.71
CA ASP A 35 -0.97 18.64 3.06
C ASP A 35 -0.36 19.65 4.06
N ALA A 36 -0.23 19.23 5.32
CA ALA A 36 0.36 20.04 6.38
C ALA A 36 1.83 20.44 6.13
N ASN A 37 2.52 19.71 5.24
CA ASN A 37 3.91 19.94 4.86
C ASN A 37 4.05 20.78 3.58
N GLY A 38 2.92 21.19 2.97
CA GLY A 38 2.90 21.96 1.73
C GLY A 38 3.08 21.11 0.46
N LYS A 39 3.01 19.79 0.57
CA LYS A 39 3.07 18.87 -0.58
C LYS A 39 1.70 18.76 -1.24
N LYS A 40 1.66 18.77 -2.57
CA LYS A 40 0.42 18.68 -3.36
C LYS A 40 -0.27 17.35 -3.04
N ILE A 41 -1.55 17.42 -2.65
CA ILE A 41 -2.39 16.22 -2.50
C ILE A 41 -2.91 15.86 -3.88
N ILE A 42 -2.61 14.65 -4.34
CA ILE A 42 -3.15 14.11 -5.58
C ILE A 42 -4.50 13.45 -5.25
N GLY A 43 -5.56 13.94 -5.88
CA GLY A 43 -6.91 13.39 -5.71
C GLY A 43 -7.48 12.88 -7.03
N GLY A 44 -8.81 12.76 -7.09
CA GLY A 44 -9.49 12.25 -8.28
C GLY A 44 -9.11 10.81 -8.59
N TYR A 45 -9.26 10.43 -9.85
CA TYR A 45 -8.96 9.08 -10.32
C TYR A 45 -7.52 8.66 -10.00
N VAL A 46 -6.52 9.53 -10.23
CA VAL A 46 -5.11 9.19 -10.00
C VAL A 46 -4.81 9.02 -8.52
N GLY A 47 -5.43 9.81 -7.64
CA GLY A 47 -5.29 9.64 -6.19
C GLY A 47 -5.77 8.26 -5.72
N ASP A 48 -6.89 7.81 -6.26
CA ASP A 48 -7.54 6.55 -5.86
C ASP A 48 -6.92 5.32 -6.53
N MET A 49 -6.66 5.41 -7.83
CA MET A 49 -6.21 4.29 -8.67
C MET A 49 -4.68 4.22 -8.80
N ARG A 50 -3.97 5.28 -8.39
CA ARG A 50 -2.51 5.44 -8.54
C ARG A 50 -1.99 5.32 -9.98
N ASP A 51 -2.88 5.53 -10.97
CA ASP A 51 -2.58 5.44 -12.40
C ASP A 51 -3.49 6.38 -13.20
N TRP A 52 -3.16 6.62 -14.48
CA TRP A 52 -4.04 7.32 -15.40
C TRP A 52 -5.33 6.53 -15.67
N PRO A 53 -6.44 7.22 -15.98
CA PRO A 53 -7.60 6.53 -16.51
C PRO A 53 -7.27 5.96 -17.89
N ASP A 54 -7.46 4.66 -18.05
CA ASP A 54 -7.39 3.99 -19.34
C ASP A 54 -8.32 4.65 -20.37
N LEU A 55 -7.92 4.63 -21.63
CA LEU A 55 -8.73 5.12 -22.74
C LEU A 55 -9.53 3.98 -23.37
N TRP A 56 -10.83 4.20 -23.57
CA TRP A 56 -11.77 3.18 -24.04
C TRP A 56 -12.55 3.67 -25.24
N GLU A 57 -12.70 2.82 -26.25
CA GLU A 57 -13.53 3.11 -27.43
C GLU A 57 -14.53 2.00 -27.70
N ALA A 58 -15.58 2.31 -28.47
CA ALA A 58 -16.62 1.34 -28.78
C ALA A 58 -16.00 0.19 -29.60
N LYS A 59 -16.16 -1.06 -29.13
CA LYS A 59 -15.60 -2.21 -29.84
C LYS A 59 -16.30 -2.37 -31.17
N GLU A 60 -15.53 -2.69 -32.21
CA GLU A 60 -16.10 -3.08 -33.49
C GLU A 60 -16.81 -4.44 -33.33
N ASP A 61 -18.00 -4.53 -33.93
CA ASP A 61 -18.50 -5.78 -34.46
C ASP A 61 -18.74 -5.51 -35.95
N ILE A 62 -17.79 -5.87 -36.82
CA ILE A 62 -18.09 -6.02 -38.25
C ILE A 62 -19.28 -6.96 -38.24
N PRO A 63 -20.49 -6.53 -38.69
CA PRO A 63 -21.67 -7.34 -38.50
C PRO A 63 -21.37 -8.75 -38.97
N HIS A 64 -21.55 -9.75 -38.11
CA HIS A 64 -21.21 -11.16 -38.38
C HIS A 64 -21.83 -11.73 -39.67
N ASN A 65 -22.74 -10.98 -40.29
CA ASN A 65 -23.31 -11.21 -41.61
C ASN A 65 -22.41 -10.77 -42.79
N TYR A 66 -21.20 -10.30 -42.54
CA TYR A 66 -20.21 -10.05 -43.57
C TYR A 66 -19.67 -11.40 -44.08
N ASP A 67 -20.32 -11.89 -45.13
CA ASP A 67 -20.01 -13.05 -45.96
C ASP A 67 -18.98 -14.04 -45.36
N ALA A 68 -19.48 -15.12 -44.77
CA ALA A 68 -18.67 -16.21 -44.20
C ALA A 68 -17.70 -16.88 -45.21
N THR A 69 -17.69 -16.46 -46.48
CA THR A 69 -16.73 -16.88 -47.49
C THR A 69 -15.42 -16.08 -47.51
N ILE A 70 -15.31 -14.97 -46.76
CA ILE A 70 -14.03 -14.26 -46.60
C ILE A 70 -13.16 -15.02 -45.59
N PRO A 71 -11.95 -15.46 -45.98
CA PRO A 71 -11.02 -16.14 -45.07
C PRO A 71 -10.76 -15.29 -43.82
N SER A 72 -10.65 -15.92 -42.65
CA SER A 72 -10.36 -15.21 -41.39
C SER A 72 -9.06 -14.43 -41.41
N THR A 73 -8.14 -14.75 -42.32
CA THR A 73 -6.87 -14.04 -42.51
C THR A 73 -7.03 -12.67 -43.16
N ASP A 74 -8.11 -12.43 -43.90
CA ASP A 74 -8.36 -11.17 -44.61
C ASP A 74 -9.31 -10.25 -43.83
N ARG A 75 -9.76 -10.66 -42.63
CA ARG A 75 -10.60 -9.81 -41.74
C ARG A 75 -9.80 -8.74 -41.01
N TRP A 76 -8.47 -8.90 -40.93
CA TRP A 76 -7.59 -8.07 -40.12
C TRP A 76 -7.08 -6.82 -40.86
N ASP A 77 -7.18 -6.78 -42.19
CA ASP A 77 -6.64 -5.69 -43.03
C ASP A 77 -7.49 -4.39 -43.01
N PHE A 78 -8.64 -4.35 -42.31
CA PHE A 78 -9.62 -3.25 -42.43
C PHE A 78 -9.63 -2.23 -41.28
N GLY A 79 -8.82 -2.45 -40.24
CA GLY A 79 -8.69 -1.57 -39.07
C GLY A 79 -9.92 -1.55 -38.18
N TYR A 80 -9.72 -1.52 -36.85
CA TYR A 80 -10.82 -1.40 -35.89
C TYR A 80 -11.49 -0.03 -36.02
N ARG A 81 -12.82 0.01 -36.14
CA ARG A 81 -13.56 1.28 -36.20
C ARG A 81 -14.66 1.34 -35.14
N PRO A 82 -14.66 2.37 -34.26
CA PRO A 82 -15.77 2.66 -33.38
C PRO A 82 -17.10 2.72 -34.13
N TYR A 83 -18.08 1.96 -33.66
CA TYR A 83 -19.38 1.82 -34.30
C TYR A 83 -20.54 2.12 -33.34
N GLY A 84 -21.66 2.57 -33.89
CA GLY A 84 -22.86 2.91 -33.14
C GLY A 84 -24.08 2.98 -34.04
N SER A 85 -25.23 3.23 -33.42
CA SER A 85 -26.51 3.35 -34.10
C SER A 85 -27.39 4.42 -33.45
N PHE A 86 -28.28 5.01 -34.23
CA PHE A 86 -29.36 5.84 -33.72
C PHE A 86 -30.46 4.94 -33.15
N ASN A 87 -30.83 5.18 -31.89
CA ASN A 87 -31.96 4.52 -31.26
C ASN A 87 -33.31 5.10 -31.74
N ASP A 88 -34.42 4.53 -31.24
CA ASP A 88 -35.78 4.93 -31.62
C ASP A 88 -36.11 6.41 -31.35
N ASN A 89 -35.35 7.06 -30.45
CA ASN A 89 -35.49 8.48 -30.13
C ASN A 89 -34.62 9.39 -31.03
N GLY A 90 -33.91 8.81 -32.01
CA GLY A 90 -32.96 9.51 -32.86
C GLY A 90 -31.71 9.97 -32.12
N LYS A 91 -31.38 9.38 -30.97
CA LYS A 91 -30.11 9.61 -30.27
C LYS A 91 -29.08 8.59 -30.71
N TRP A 92 -27.87 9.05 -30.93
CA TRP A 92 -26.72 8.17 -31.13
C TRP A 92 -26.45 7.34 -29.88
N GLN A 93 -26.15 6.07 -30.09
CA GLN A 93 -25.73 5.12 -29.07
C GLN A 93 -24.53 4.35 -29.62
N TRP A 94 -23.43 4.37 -28.88
CA TRP A 94 -22.27 3.54 -29.20
C TRP A 94 -22.58 2.07 -28.94
N GLU A 95 -22.13 1.19 -29.81
CA GLU A 95 -22.24 -0.23 -29.58
C GLU A 95 -21.32 -0.67 -28.44
N ARG A 96 -21.75 -1.70 -27.72
CA ARG A 96 -21.07 -2.28 -26.56
C ARG A 96 -20.66 -3.72 -26.88
N PRO A 97 -19.60 -4.26 -26.27
CA PRO A 97 -18.78 -3.65 -25.22
C PRO A 97 -17.81 -2.59 -25.76
N PHE A 98 -17.23 -1.78 -24.88
CA PHE A 98 -16.05 -0.98 -25.18
C PHE A 98 -14.79 -1.85 -25.14
N ARG A 99 -13.72 -1.41 -25.79
CA ARG A 99 -12.39 -2.03 -25.72
C ARG A 99 -11.40 -1.02 -25.13
N LYS A 100 -10.43 -1.54 -24.36
CA LYS A 100 -9.32 -0.76 -23.82
C LYS A 100 -8.33 -0.49 -24.95
N LEU A 101 -7.85 0.74 -25.05
CA LEU A 101 -6.68 1.06 -25.87
C LEU A 101 -5.44 0.81 -25.00
N SER A 102 -4.44 0.11 -25.54
CA SER A 102 -3.19 -0.20 -24.82
C SER A 102 -2.02 -0.19 -25.78
N ASP A 103 -0.88 0.39 -25.40
CA ASP A 103 0.38 0.26 -26.15
C ASP A 103 1.05 -1.11 -25.91
N ASP A 104 0.27 -2.20 -25.88
CA ASP A 104 0.80 -3.52 -25.55
C ASP A 104 1.88 -3.93 -26.56
N LYS A 105 3.10 -4.12 -26.07
CA LYS A 105 4.24 -4.61 -26.86
C LYS A 105 4.01 -6.01 -27.42
N ASP A 106 3.09 -6.76 -26.80
CA ASP A 106 2.71 -8.12 -27.20
C ASP A 106 1.62 -8.09 -28.30
N ASP A 107 0.99 -6.93 -28.55
CA ASP A 107 0.29 -6.65 -29.80
C ASP A 107 1.34 -6.42 -30.91
N THR A 108 1.74 -7.52 -31.53
CA THR A 108 2.73 -7.52 -32.63
C THR A 108 2.30 -6.69 -33.84
N ASP A 109 1.05 -6.25 -33.83
CA ASP A 109 0.34 -5.68 -34.95
C ASP A 109 0.33 -4.16 -34.85
N GLY A 110 0.62 -3.59 -33.67
CA GLY A 110 0.71 -2.15 -33.42
C GLY A 110 -0.55 -1.39 -33.84
N LEU A 111 -1.72 -2.02 -33.71
CA LEU A 111 -3.01 -1.46 -34.14
C LEU A 111 -3.76 -0.78 -32.98
N ASP A 112 -3.48 -1.17 -31.74
CA ASP A 112 -4.07 -0.59 -30.55
C ASP A 112 -3.05 0.33 -29.89
N HIS A 113 -3.29 1.64 -29.88
CA HIS A 113 -2.34 2.60 -29.31
C HIS A 113 -3.03 3.74 -28.57
N ILE A 114 -2.42 4.18 -27.47
CA ILE A 114 -2.91 5.32 -26.67
C ILE A 114 -2.24 6.66 -27.08
N GLY A 115 -1.17 6.60 -27.88
CA GLY A 115 -0.29 7.73 -28.21
C GLY A 115 -0.32 8.27 -29.65
N GLY A 116 -1.20 7.82 -30.57
CA GLY A 116 -1.14 8.28 -31.97
C GLY A 116 -2.38 8.03 -32.83
N LEU A 117 -2.37 8.61 -34.05
CA LEU A 117 -3.50 8.68 -34.99
C LEU A 117 -3.57 7.59 -36.07
N GLU A 118 -2.72 6.55 -36.04
CA GLU A 118 -2.65 5.62 -37.19
C GLU A 118 -3.99 4.97 -37.58
N THR A 119 -4.97 4.95 -36.67
CA THR A 119 -6.40 4.94 -37.02
C THR A 119 -7.23 5.53 -35.88
N GLU A 120 -7.72 6.77 -36.01
CA GLU A 120 -9.00 7.19 -35.42
C GLU A 120 -9.19 6.95 -33.90
N ASN A 121 -8.14 7.00 -33.07
CA ASN A 121 -8.23 6.71 -31.64
C ASN A 121 -9.12 7.74 -30.93
N GLU A 122 -10.34 7.31 -30.62
CA GLU A 122 -11.41 8.12 -30.04
C GLU A 122 -11.63 7.82 -28.56
N GLY A 123 -10.67 7.10 -27.97
CA GLY A 123 -10.66 6.64 -26.60
C GLY A 123 -11.12 7.69 -25.60
N GLN A 124 -12.02 7.29 -24.72
CA GLN A 124 -12.54 8.12 -23.65
C GLN A 124 -12.08 7.57 -22.30
N PRO A 125 -11.75 8.43 -21.32
CA PRO A 125 -11.37 8.00 -19.98
C PRO A 125 -12.62 7.58 -19.18
N ARG A 126 -13.27 6.49 -19.59
CA ARG A 126 -14.57 6.05 -19.04
C ARG A 126 -14.53 5.77 -17.54
N GLY A 127 -13.37 5.37 -17.01
CA GLY A 127 -13.12 5.20 -15.58
C GLY A 127 -13.42 6.44 -14.73
N LEU A 128 -13.54 7.63 -15.36
CA LEU A 128 -13.95 8.85 -14.67
C LEU A 128 -15.43 8.86 -14.24
N TRP A 129 -16.30 8.05 -14.85
CA TRP A 129 -17.74 8.04 -14.54
C TRP A 129 -18.37 6.64 -14.39
N THR A 130 -17.62 5.57 -14.63
CA THR A 130 -18.08 4.19 -14.39
C THR A 130 -16.93 3.31 -13.86
N ASP A 131 -17.29 2.38 -12.98
CA ASP A 131 -16.45 1.28 -12.49
C ASP A 131 -16.38 0.10 -13.47
N ASP A 132 -17.19 0.10 -14.53
CA ASP A 132 -17.19 -0.88 -15.61
C ASP A 132 -16.95 -0.19 -16.97
N PRO A 133 -15.71 0.27 -17.25
CA PRO A 133 -15.39 0.95 -18.50
C PRO A 133 -15.72 0.14 -19.76
N GLN A 134 -15.63 -1.19 -19.67
CA GLN A 134 -15.92 -2.11 -20.77
C GLN A 134 -17.42 -2.22 -21.06
N GLU A 135 -18.26 -2.14 -20.03
CA GLU A 135 -19.71 -2.36 -20.10
C GLU A 135 -20.10 -3.70 -20.78
N ASP A 136 -19.31 -4.74 -20.54
CA ASP A 136 -19.61 -6.09 -21.02
C ASP A 136 -20.45 -6.85 -19.97
N PRO A 137 -21.74 -7.14 -20.24
CA PRO A 137 -22.57 -7.86 -19.28
C PRO A 137 -22.09 -9.29 -18.99
N ASN A 138 -21.17 -9.83 -19.80
CA ASN A 138 -20.65 -11.19 -19.69
C ASN A 138 -19.22 -11.25 -19.15
N SER A 139 -18.58 -10.13 -18.83
CA SER A 139 -17.20 -10.07 -18.37
C SER A 139 -17.05 -9.18 -17.13
N THR A 140 -16.22 -9.61 -16.19
CA THR A 140 -15.74 -8.77 -15.08
C THR A 140 -14.25 -8.46 -15.18
N ALA A 141 -13.59 -8.92 -16.25
CA ALA A 141 -12.13 -8.89 -16.38
C ALA A 141 -11.54 -7.46 -16.43
N ASN A 142 -12.38 -6.47 -16.75
CA ASN A 142 -11.96 -5.08 -16.95
C ASN A 142 -12.73 -4.10 -16.03
N LYS A 143 -13.35 -4.61 -14.98
CA LYS A 143 -13.91 -3.74 -13.94
C LYS A 143 -12.77 -3.14 -13.14
N LEU A 144 -12.95 -1.88 -12.77
CA LEU A 144 -12.01 -1.21 -11.88
C LEU A 144 -12.07 -1.87 -10.50
N ASP A 145 -10.92 -1.86 -9.82
CA ASP A 145 -10.82 -2.33 -8.44
C ASP A 145 -11.80 -1.56 -7.55
N ALA A 146 -12.82 -2.27 -7.05
CA ALA A 146 -13.91 -1.70 -6.27
C ALA A 146 -13.45 -1.15 -4.91
N ASP A 147 -12.33 -1.67 -4.38
CA ASP A 147 -11.76 -1.21 -3.12
C ASP A 147 -10.95 0.08 -3.31
N LYS A 148 -10.42 0.31 -4.51
CA LYS A 148 -9.69 1.54 -4.86
C LYS A 148 -10.59 2.63 -5.41
N TRP A 149 -11.44 2.34 -6.40
CA TRP A 149 -12.23 3.33 -7.12
C TRP A 149 -13.31 3.99 -6.23
N LYS A 150 -13.25 5.32 -6.05
CA LYS A 150 -14.25 6.10 -5.26
C LYS A 150 -15.15 6.99 -6.12
N GLY A 151 -15.17 6.76 -7.44
CA GLY A 151 -15.98 7.52 -8.38
C GLY A 151 -17.51 7.32 -8.20
N PRO A 152 -18.31 7.88 -9.11
CA PRO A 152 -17.90 8.61 -10.31
C PRO A 152 -17.30 9.98 -9.97
N TYR A 153 -16.21 10.33 -10.64
CA TYR A 153 -15.51 11.63 -10.47
C TYR A 153 -16.11 12.74 -11.33
N ILE A 154 -16.78 12.36 -12.42
CA ILE A 154 -17.58 13.25 -13.27
C ILE A 154 -18.92 12.58 -13.56
N LEU A 155 -19.95 13.40 -13.83
CA LEU A 155 -21.24 12.88 -14.27
C LEU A 155 -21.10 12.19 -15.64
N PHE A 156 -21.88 11.12 -15.83
CA PHE A 156 -21.98 10.43 -17.10
C PHE A 156 -22.23 11.42 -18.25
N PRO A 157 -21.36 11.43 -19.28
CA PRO A 157 -21.51 12.34 -20.40
C PRO A 157 -22.75 11.97 -21.23
N ASN A 158 -23.72 12.88 -21.26
CA ASN A 158 -24.95 12.73 -22.05
C ASN A 158 -25.08 13.98 -22.93
N ASP A 159 -25.33 13.79 -24.23
CA ASP A 159 -25.61 14.90 -25.13
C ASP A 159 -27.06 15.38 -24.93
N PRO A 160 -27.28 16.57 -24.33
CA PRO A 160 -28.62 17.10 -24.14
C PRO A 160 -29.24 17.61 -25.45
N TYR A 161 -28.42 17.91 -26.46
CA TYR A 161 -28.84 18.53 -27.72
C TYR A 161 -28.26 17.81 -28.96
N PRO A 162 -28.62 16.52 -29.17
CA PRO A 162 -28.12 15.72 -30.30
C PRO A 162 -28.58 16.23 -31.68
N LYS A 163 -29.33 17.33 -31.74
CA LYS A 163 -29.77 17.99 -32.97
C LYS A 163 -28.99 19.26 -33.30
N ASP A 164 -28.22 19.78 -32.33
CA ASP A 164 -27.49 21.03 -32.47
C ASP A 164 -26.10 20.81 -33.09
N ASN A 165 -25.62 19.57 -33.09
CA ASN A 165 -24.38 19.23 -33.78
C ASN A 165 -24.68 19.08 -35.27
N THR A 166 -23.77 19.54 -36.12
CA THR A 166 -23.82 19.43 -37.58
C THR A 166 -23.58 18.00 -38.04
N HIS A 167 -24.28 17.03 -37.46
CA HIS A 167 -24.12 15.62 -37.78
C HIS A 167 -24.37 15.40 -39.29
N PHE A 168 -23.45 14.70 -39.95
CA PHE A 168 -23.66 14.29 -41.35
C PHE A 168 -24.71 13.17 -41.49
N ALA A 169 -25.22 12.62 -40.36
CA ALA A 169 -26.24 11.59 -40.31
C ALA A 169 -27.26 11.89 -39.21
N THR A 170 -28.54 11.64 -39.46
CA THR A 170 -29.63 11.80 -38.47
C THR A 170 -30.39 10.50 -38.21
N ALA A 171 -30.06 9.44 -38.95
CA ALA A 171 -30.63 8.11 -38.84
C ALA A 171 -29.60 7.04 -39.24
N ASN A 172 -29.91 5.79 -38.92
CA ASN A 172 -29.05 4.64 -39.24
C ASN A 172 -28.75 4.50 -40.74
N ASN A 173 -29.68 4.86 -41.62
CA ASN A 173 -29.47 4.79 -43.06
C ASN A 173 -28.46 5.85 -43.53
N ASP A 174 -28.59 7.09 -43.06
CA ASP A 174 -27.64 8.17 -43.36
C ASP A 174 -26.23 7.77 -42.91
N TYR A 175 -26.12 7.17 -41.71
CA TYR A 175 -24.84 6.69 -41.20
C TYR A 175 -24.29 5.50 -42.00
N ALA A 176 -25.16 4.57 -42.42
CA ALA A 176 -24.76 3.46 -43.28
C ALA A 176 -24.24 3.94 -44.65
N ASP A 177 -24.79 5.03 -45.20
CA ASP A 177 -24.35 5.63 -46.46
C ASP A 177 -23.00 6.33 -46.34
N LEU A 178 -22.61 6.77 -45.13
CA LEU A 178 -21.28 7.30 -44.81
C LEU A 178 -20.24 6.19 -44.58
N ARG A 179 -20.61 4.91 -44.60
CA ARG A 179 -19.63 3.83 -44.41
C ARG A 179 -18.74 3.67 -45.65
N PRO A 180 -17.51 3.15 -45.47
CA PRO A 180 -16.69 2.70 -46.58
C PRO A 180 -17.43 1.69 -47.46
N LYS A 181 -17.54 2.00 -48.75
CA LYS A 181 -17.97 1.01 -49.73
C LYS A 181 -16.73 0.27 -50.18
N LEU A 182 -16.63 -1.00 -49.81
CA LEU A 182 -15.59 -1.86 -50.35
C LEU A 182 -15.88 -2.09 -51.84
N THR A 183 -15.05 -1.51 -52.68
CA THR A 183 -15.08 -1.76 -54.12
C THR A 183 -14.07 -2.85 -54.43
N SER A 184 -14.48 -3.91 -55.12
CA SER A 184 -13.55 -4.85 -55.75
C SER A 184 -13.24 -4.34 -57.16
N PRO A 185 -12.07 -3.73 -57.40
CA PRO A 185 -11.69 -3.28 -58.73
C PRO A 185 -11.21 -4.47 -59.57
N GLY A 186 -12.00 -5.53 -59.73
CA GLY A 186 -11.72 -6.67 -60.62
C GLY A 186 -10.44 -7.48 -60.37
N THR A 187 -9.56 -7.04 -59.47
CA THR A 187 -8.23 -7.61 -59.16
C THR A 187 -8.24 -8.53 -57.93
N GLY A 188 -9.39 -8.64 -57.25
CA GLY A 188 -9.52 -9.42 -56.01
C GLY A 188 -9.09 -8.67 -54.75
N VAL A 189 -8.36 -7.55 -54.88
CA VAL A 189 -8.00 -6.67 -53.75
C VAL A 189 -9.17 -5.71 -53.52
N LYS A 190 -9.88 -5.83 -52.39
CA LYS A 190 -10.92 -4.87 -52.05
C LYS A 190 -10.25 -3.55 -51.66
N THR A 191 -10.53 -2.48 -52.39
CA THR A 191 -10.13 -1.13 -52.03
C THR A 191 -11.33 -0.41 -51.44
N GLU A 192 -11.16 0.23 -50.29
CA GLU A 192 -12.18 1.12 -49.77
C GLU A 192 -12.43 2.27 -50.75
N SER A 193 -13.69 2.65 -50.91
CA SER A 193 -14.09 3.79 -51.76
C SER A 193 -13.60 5.13 -51.22
N TRP A 194 -13.03 5.14 -50.02
CA TRP A 194 -12.50 6.31 -49.34
C TRP A 194 -11.00 6.33 -49.62
N ILE A 195 -10.50 7.48 -50.06
CA ILE A 195 -9.07 7.71 -50.16
C ILE A 195 -8.64 7.89 -48.70
N ASP A 196 -8.03 6.86 -48.12
CA ASP A 196 -7.19 7.09 -46.94
C ASP A 196 -6.20 8.19 -47.32
N GLY A 197 -6.12 9.24 -46.50
CA GLY A 197 -5.14 10.29 -46.71
C GLY A 197 -3.78 9.64 -46.92
N ASP A 198 -3.09 9.99 -48.01
CA ASP A 198 -1.83 9.35 -48.39
C ASP A 198 -0.82 9.57 -47.24
N TYR A 199 -0.67 8.55 -46.38
CA TYR A 199 0.06 8.58 -45.11
C TYR A 199 1.57 8.70 -45.36
N SER A 200 2.03 9.88 -45.74
CA SER A 200 3.45 10.17 -45.84
C SER A 200 3.92 10.75 -44.50
N ALA A 201 4.77 10.01 -43.77
CA ALA A 201 5.37 10.39 -42.48
C ALA A 201 6.17 11.72 -42.50
N ALA A 202 6.30 12.38 -43.66
CA ALA A 202 7.07 13.60 -43.84
C ALA A 202 6.25 14.89 -43.71
N LEU A 203 4.91 14.83 -43.69
CA LEU A 203 4.05 16.01 -43.84
C LEU A 203 3.04 16.23 -42.70
N GLY A 204 2.97 15.31 -41.73
CA GLY A 204 1.85 15.25 -40.78
C GLY A 204 0.53 14.95 -41.48
N GLU A 205 -0.53 14.72 -40.70
CA GLU A 205 -1.80 14.21 -41.21
C GLU A 205 -2.87 15.30 -41.29
N PRO A 206 -3.37 15.64 -42.49
CA PRO A 206 -4.58 16.44 -42.61
C PRO A 206 -5.81 15.60 -42.29
N PHE A 207 -6.78 16.27 -41.69
CA PHE A 207 -8.06 15.71 -41.24
C PHE A 207 -8.86 15.01 -42.35
N ASP A 208 -9.40 13.82 -42.09
CA ASP A 208 -10.32 13.13 -43.01
C ASP A 208 -11.81 13.32 -42.63
N ASP A 209 -12.69 13.22 -43.62
CA ASP A 209 -14.15 13.40 -43.44
C ASP A 209 -14.77 12.39 -42.45
N LYS A 210 -14.11 11.24 -42.18
CA LYS A 210 -14.61 10.18 -41.29
C LYS A 210 -14.47 10.61 -39.83
N GLU A 211 -13.35 11.23 -39.49
CA GLU A 211 -13.05 11.64 -38.12
C GLU A 211 -13.88 12.87 -37.71
N ALA A 212 -14.18 13.77 -38.67
CA ALA A 212 -15.08 14.89 -38.45
C ALA A 212 -16.51 14.44 -38.11
N PHE A 213 -16.96 13.34 -38.73
CA PHE A 213 -18.28 12.78 -38.45
C PHE A 213 -18.41 12.24 -37.03
N ARG A 214 -17.41 11.49 -36.55
CA ARG A 214 -17.50 10.76 -35.28
C ARG A 214 -17.36 11.66 -34.06
N LYS A 215 -16.58 12.74 -34.15
CA LYS A 215 -16.49 13.75 -33.09
C LYS A 215 -17.82 14.40 -32.77
N LEU A 216 -18.74 14.48 -33.73
CA LEU A 216 -20.06 15.05 -33.52
C LEU A 216 -20.97 14.12 -32.71
N GLN A 217 -20.64 12.82 -32.63
CA GLN A 217 -21.39 11.81 -31.88
C GLN A 217 -20.99 11.80 -30.40
N THR A 218 -21.47 12.79 -29.64
CA THR A 218 -21.01 13.04 -28.26
C THR A 218 -21.77 12.31 -27.16
N ASN A 219 -22.85 11.60 -27.49
CA ASN A 219 -23.53 10.80 -26.47
C ASN A 219 -22.57 9.72 -25.93
N ASP A 220 -22.45 9.61 -24.61
CA ASP A 220 -21.49 8.75 -23.89
C ASP A 220 -20.00 9.14 -24.09
N ARG A 221 -19.71 10.37 -24.54
CA ARG A 221 -18.36 10.91 -24.70
C ARG A 221 -18.23 12.31 -24.08
N LEU A 222 -17.07 12.60 -23.51
CA LEU A 222 -16.77 13.95 -23.02
C LEU A 222 -16.65 14.89 -24.22
N ALA A 223 -17.37 16.01 -24.19
CA ALA A 223 -17.45 16.94 -25.31
C ALA A 223 -17.19 18.38 -24.90
N ASP A 224 -16.68 19.19 -25.81
CA ASP A 224 -16.31 20.59 -25.60
C ASP A 224 -17.52 21.55 -25.67
N GLY A 225 -17.26 22.87 -25.75
CA GLY A 225 -18.29 23.91 -25.90
C GLY A 225 -18.91 23.99 -27.30
N TRP A 226 -18.31 23.36 -28.31
CA TRP A 226 -18.84 23.25 -29.67
C TRP A 226 -19.71 22.02 -29.87
N GLY A 227 -19.77 21.12 -28.89
CA GLY A 227 -20.52 19.87 -29.00
C GLY A 227 -19.74 18.81 -29.78
N ARG A 228 -18.40 18.89 -29.75
CA ARG A 228 -17.50 17.88 -30.34
C ARG A 228 -16.80 17.12 -29.22
N ALA A 229 -16.56 15.84 -29.42
CA ALA A 229 -15.85 15.03 -28.45
C ALA A 229 -14.43 15.57 -28.23
N PHE A 230 -14.00 15.63 -26.97
CA PHE A 230 -12.59 15.83 -26.64
C PHE A 230 -11.77 14.65 -27.13
N ARG A 231 -10.52 14.94 -27.45
CA ARG A 231 -9.50 13.91 -27.68
C ARG A 231 -8.64 13.73 -26.46
N PHE A 232 -8.26 12.49 -26.26
CA PHE A 232 -7.39 12.06 -25.19
C PHE A 232 -6.23 11.28 -25.77
N PHE A 233 -5.05 11.56 -25.27
CA PHE A 233 -3.83 10.83 -25.62
C PHE A 233 -3.04 10.58 -24.35
N ILE A 234 -2.33 9.45 -24.29
CA ILE A 234 -1.33 9.18 -23.27
C ILE A 234 -0.03 8.93 -24.02
N THR A 235 0.97 9.76 -23.77
CA THR A 235 2.22 9.76 -24.53
C THR A 235 3.43 9.70 -23.61
N GLU A 236 4.60 9.29 -24.09
CA GLU A 236 5.84 9.36 -23.29
C GLU A 236 6.27 10.82 -23.03
N ASP A 237 6.71 11.12 -21.81
CA ASP A 237 7.30 12.40 -21.39
C ASP A 237 8.83 12.36 -21.39
N LYS A 238 9.41 12.50 -22.59
CA LYS A 238 10.87 12.44 -22.77
C LYS A 238 11.63 13.61 -22.14
N GLU A 239 10.95 14.72 -21.87
CA GLU A 239 11.59 15.88 -21.24
C GLU A 239 11.95 15.59 -19.78
N HIS A 240 11.18 14.72 -19.13
CA HIS A 240 11.36 14.37 -17.72
C HIS A 240 11.94 12.96 -17.49
N GLY A 241 12.25 12.22 -18.56
CA GLY A 241 12.94 10.93 -18.52
C GLY A 241 12.04 9.74 -18.87
N SER A 242 12.67 8.61 -19.21
CA SER A 242 11.97 7.39 -19.63
C SER A 242 11.01 6.89 -18.55
N GLY A 243 9.80 6.48 -18.96
CA GLY A 243 8.76 5.94 -18.06
C GLY A 243 7.80 6.99 -17.51
N ASN A 244 8.09 8.28 -17.68
CA ASN A 244 7.10 9.33 -17.45
C ASN A 244 6.15 9.45 -18.64
N THR A 245 4.91 9.86 -18.40
CA THR A 245 3.89 10.03 -19.43
C THR A 245 3.15 11.35 -19.30
N ILE A 246 2.54 11.79 -20.40
CA ILE A 246 1.69 12.97 -20.50
C ILE A 246 0.28 12.53 -20.87
N PHE A 247 -0.71 12.92 -20.08
CA PHE A 247 -2.12 12.78 -20.40
C PHE A 247 -2.62 14.08 -21.06
N TRP A 248 -3.07 13.99 -22.30
CA TRP A 248 -3.51 15.12 -23.11
C TRP A 248 -5.04 15.21 -23.13
N ILE A 249 -5.54 16.44 -23.08
CA ILE A 249 -6.95 16.75 -23.31
C ILE A 249 -7.00 17.85 -24.37
N VAL A 250 -7.56 17.54 -25.53
CA VAL A 250 -7.57 18.46 -26.68
C VAL A 250 -9.01 18.72 -27.13
N SER A 251 -9.37 20.00 -27.21
CA SER A 251 -10.50 20.49 -28.01
C SER A 251 -9.95 21.22 -29.23
N GLU A 252 -10.54 20.96 -30.38
CA GLU A 252 -10.11 21.50 -31.68
C GLU A 252 -10.76 22.84 -32.00
N GLY A 253 -10.95 23.66 -30.97
CA GLY A 253 -11.40 25.03 -31.13
C GLY A 253 -12.70 25.19 -31.93
N ALA A 254 -12.78 26.29 -32.66
CA ALA A 254 -13.95 26.70 -33.41
C ALA A 254 -14.00 26.11 -34.82
N ASP A 255 -12.86 25.92 -35.48
CA ASP A 255 -12.81 25.32 -36.82
C ASP A 255 -13.01 23.80 -36.80
N GLY A 256 -12.64 23.13 -35.71
CA GLY A 256 -12.72 21.68 -35.59
C GLY A 256 -11.60 20.95 -36.29
N GLU A 257 -10.54 21.66 -36.61
CA GLU A 257 -9.35 21.16 -37.29
C GLU A 257 -8.23 20.92 -36.25
N GLY A 258 -7.30 20.05 -36.59
CA GLY A 258 -6.21 19.69 -35.71
C GLY A 258 -5.12 19.00 -36.48
N PHE A 259 -3.90 19.50 -36.33
CA PHE A 259 -2.73 18.91 -36.92
C PHE A 259 -1.92 18.20 -35.85
N TYR A 260 -1.85 16.88 -35.96
CA TYR A 260 -1.15 16.04 -34.99
C TYR A 260 0.05 15.38 -35.67
N PRO A 261 1.18 15.22 -34.96
CA PRO A 261 2.33 14.51 -35.50
C PRO A 261 1.97 13.08 -35.92
N THR A 262 2.45 12.65 -37.08
CA THR A 262 2.36 11.25 -37.53
C THR A 262 3.03 10.34 -36.51
N LYS A 263 2.44 9.17 -36.26
CA LYS A 263 3.11 8.09 -35.53
C LYS A 263 4.28 7.57 -36.37
N GLY A 264 5.39 7.17 -35.75
CA GLY A 264 6.36 6.29 -36.42
C GLY A 264 5.70 4.95 -36.80
N SER A 265 6.32 4.18 -37.71
CA SER A 265 5.67 2.99 -38.26
C SER A 265 5.30 1.92 -37.21
N ILE A 266 4.13 1.29 -37.39
CA ILE A 266 3.58 0.07 -36.76
C ILE A 266 4.59 -0.95 -36.19
N ALA A 267 5.75 -1.17 -36.84
CA ALA A 267 6.67 -2.25 -36.51
C ALA A 267 7.53 -2.08 -35.23
N THR A 268 7.48 -0.94 -34.56
CA THR A 268 8.17 -0.71 -33.29
C THR A 268 7.35 0.27 -32.47
N VAL A 269 7.03 -0.06 -31.20
CA VAL A 269 6.59 0.93 -30.19
C VAL A 269 7.48 2.15 -30.38
N ASP A 270 6.92 3.22 -30.92
CA ASP A 270 7.74 4.32 -31.37
C ASP A 270 8.26 5.02 -30.12
N THR A 271 9.47 4.68 -29.71
CA THR A 271 10.27 5.47 -28.76
C THR A 271 10.48 6.92 -29.24
N GLY A 272 9.97 7.27 -30.42
CA GLY A 272 9.79 8.58 -31.00
C GLY A 272 8.44 9.25 -30.74
N ASP A 273 7.48 8.63 -30.03
CA ASP A 273 6.13 9.16 -29.68
C ASP A 273 6.11 10.68 -29.72
N THR A 274 5.49 11.15 -30.80
CA THR A 274 5.76 12.41 -31.45
C THR A 274 4.84 13.50 -30.95
N MET A 275 3.71 13.17 -30.30
CA MET A 275 2.80 14.17 -29.73
C MET A 275 3.49 15.02 -28.66
N GLY A 276 4.26 14.39 -27.76
CA GLY A 276 5.14 15.04 -26.78
C GLY A 276 6.05 16.12 -27.37
N LYS A 277 6.68 15.80 -28.50
CA LYS A 277 7.81 16.56 -29.03
C LYS A 277 7.47 17.46 -30.23
N ASN A 278 6.52 17.05 -31.04
CA ASN A 278 6.27 17.58 -32.38
C ASN A 278 4.89 18.24 -32.51
N TYR A 279 4.02 18.20 -31.49
CA TYR A 279 2.77 18.97 -31.52
C TYR A 279 3.10 20.47 -31.62
N ASP A 280 2.82 21.07 -32.78
CA ASP A 280 3.06 22.48 -33.02
C ASP A 280 1.78 23.28 -32.78
N SER A 281 1.72 23.98 -31.65
CA SER A 281 0.61 24.87 -31.31
C SER A 281 0.50 26.09 -32.24
N ASN A 282 1.46 26.30 -33.13
CA ASN A 282 1.45 27.38 -34.13
C ASN A 282 1.10 26.88 -35.54
N HIS A 283 0.89 25.58 -35.72
CA HIS A 283 0.36 25.05 -36.98
C HIS A 283 -1.00 25.70 -37.26
N GLU A 284 -1.32 25.99 -38.52
CA GLU A 284 -2.54 26.74 -38.87
C GLU A 284 -3.81 26.07 -38.32
N ASP A 285 -3.92 24.75 -38.44
CA ASP A 285 -5.01 23.92 -37.89
C ASP A 285 -4.96 23.74 -36.36
N ASN A 286 -3.99 24.29 -35.64
CA ASN A 286 -3.86 24.18 -34.17
C ASN A 286 -4.00 25.50 -33.44
N ILE A 287 -4.14 26.63 -34.15
CA ILE A 287 -4.07 27.97 -33.56
C ILE A 287 -5.20 28.22 -32.54
N ASP A 288 -6.39 27.65 -32.77
CA ASP A 288 -7.54 27.79 -31.88
C ASP A 288 -7.77 26.56 -30.99
N ASN A 289 -6.88 25.55 -31.07
CA ASN A 289 -6.93 24.36 -30.25
C ASN A 289 -6.70 24.70 -28.78
N ILE A 290 -7.51 24.11 -27.92
CA ILE A 290 -7.42 24.27 -26.46
C ILE A 290 -6.87 22.96 -25.91
N VAL A 291 -5.61 23.01 -25.47
CA VAL A 291 -4.85 21.85 -25.02
C VAL A 291 -4.51 21.96 -23.55
N LEU A 292 -4.82 20.91 -22.78
CA LEU A 292 -4.28 20.71 -21.44
C LEU A 292 -3.40 19.47 -21.41
N LYS A 293 -2.24 19.58 -20.77
CA LYS A 293 -1.29 18.48 -20.54
C LYS A 293 -1.18 18.21 -19.04
N LEU A 294 -1.30 16.95 -18.64
CA LEU A 294 -1.07 16.51 -17.27
C LEU A 294 0.14 15.57 -17.26
N TYR A 295 1.11 15.83 -16.41
CA TYR A 295 2.38 15.10 -16.42
C TYR A 295 2.41 14.08 -15.28
N SER A 296 2.86 12.85 -15.58
CA SER A 296 2.88 11.77 -14.58
C SER A 296 3.86 12.07 -13.45
N ILE A 297 4.98 12.70 -13.78
CA ILE A 297 6.02 13.07 -12.82
C ILE A 297 5.47 13.91 -11.66
N GLU A 298 4.43 14.73 -11.88
CA GLU A 298 3.86 15.56 -10.83
C GLU A 298 3.21 14.75 -9.71
N TRP A 299 2.60 13.60 -10.04
CA TRP A 299 1.93 12.75 -9.05
C TRP A 299 2.78 11.54 -8.67
N GLN A 300 3.63 11.01 -9.56
CA GLN A 300 4.57 9.93 -9.26
C GLN A 300 5.55 10.34 -8.16
N ALA A 301 6.12 11.55 -8.24
CA ALA A 301 6.96 12.08 -7.18
C ALA A 301 6.18 12.22 -5.86
N ALA A 302 4.90 12.60 -5.94
CA ALA A 302 4.07 12.71 -4.75
C ALA A 302 3.81 11.34 -4.09
N PHE A 303 3.62 10.29 -4.87
CA PHE A 303 3.44 8.94 -4.37
C PHE A 303 4.76 8.34 -3.85
N GLU A 304 5.88 8.63 -4.50
CA GLU A 304 7.20 8.19 -4.04
C GLU A 304 7.55 8.76 -2.66
N ASP A 305 7.39 10.08 -2.41
CA ASP A 305 7.67 10.55 -1.04
C ASP A 305 6.59 10.13 -0.02
N GLU A 306 5.35 9.80 -0.45
CA GLU A 306 4.37 9.18 0.46
C GLU A 306 4.85 7.78 0.87
N LYS A 307 5.30 6.97 -0.11
CA LYS A 307 5.87 5.65 0.12
C LYS A 307 7.06 5.72 1.06
N LEU A 308 8.04 6.59 0.79
CA LEU A 308 9.21 6.76 1.64
C LEU A 308 8.85 7.17 3.07
N LEU A 309 7.86 8.04 3.25
CA LEU A 309 7.38 8.44 4.57
C LEU A 309 6.74 7.25 5.30
N LYS A 310 5.86 6.50 4.63
CA LYS A 310 5.23 5.32 5.21
C LYS A 310 6.23 4.21 5.54
N GLU A 311 7.26 4.02 4.71
CA GLU A 311 8.35 3.08 5.01
C GLU A 311 9.10 3.48 6.29
N GLN A 312 9.38 4.78 6.46
CA GLN A 312 10.02 5.31 7.67
C GLN A 312 9.13 5.14 8.90
N GLU A 313 7.85 5.54 8.81
CA GLU A 313 6.88 5.41 9.90
C GLU A 313 6.67 3.94 10.29
N THR A 314 6.56 3.02 9.33
CA THR A 314 6.51 1.58 9.59
C THR A 314 7.78 1.10 10.28
N GLY A 315 8.96 1.54 9.84
CA GLY A 315 10.22 1.25 10.52
C GLY A 315 10.22 1.71 11.99
N GLU A 316 9.65 2.88 12.29
CA GLU A 316 9.50 3.39 13.66
C GLU A 316 8.48 2.57 14.47
N ILE A 317 7.36 2.15 13.87
CA ILE A 317 6.37 1.25 14.49
C ILE A 317 7.03 -0.07 14.87
N LEU A 318 7.73 -0.73 13.95
CA LEU A 318 8.40 -2.00 14.19
C LEU A 318 9.48 -1.87 15.29
N ASN A 319 10.22 -0.76 15.31
CA ASN A 319 11.20 -0.47 16.36
C ASN A 319 10.54 -0.23 17.72
N THR A 320 9.38 0.43 17.76
CA THR A 320 8.60 0.64 18.98
C THR A 320 8.07 -0.68 19.53
N ILE A 321 7.59 -1.58 18.67
CA ILE A 321 7.18 -2.93 19.07
C ILE A 321 8.40 -3.73 19.58
N LYS A 322 9.54 -3.66 18.89
CA LYS A 322 10.80 -4.25 19.38
C LYS A 322 11.16 -3.73 20.77
N GLN A 323 11.11 -2.43 21.01
CA GLN A 323 11.35 -1.85 22.35
C GLN A 323 10.31 -2.33 23.38
N SER A 324 9.04 -2.49 22.98
CA SER A 324 7.99 -3.05 23.85
C SER A 324 8.29 -4.49 24.24
N LEU A 325 8.94 -5.26 23.36
CA LEU A 325 9.34 -6.63 23.60
C LEU A 325 10.57 -6.75 24.50
N ILE A 326 11.65 -6.01 24.19
CA ILE A 326 12.98 -6.25 24.80
C ILE A 326 13.60 -5.02 25.49
N GLY A 327 12.90 -3.90 25.59
CA GLY A 327 13.42 -2.63 26.12
C GLY A 327 14.63 -2.13 25.35
N ASP A 328 15.68 -1.75 26.08
CA ASP A 328 16.97 -1.31 25.53
C ASP A 328 17.94 -2.47 25.27
N SER A 329 17.53 -3.72 25.50
CA SER A 329 18.36 -4.90 25.29
C SER A 329 18.76 -5.03 23.81
N PRO A 330 19.98 -5.51 23.47
CA PRO A 330 21.05 -5.95 24.38
C PRO A 330 21.98 -4.83 24.86
N ALA A 331 21.74 -3.58 24.48
CA ALA A 331 22.63 -2.46 24.81
C ALA A 331 22.36 -1.88 26.21
N GLY A 332 21.21 -2.19 26.82
CA GLY A 332 20.76 -1.65 28.09
C GLY A 332 19.87 -2.60 28.89
N ASN A 333 18.90 -2.02 29.60
CA ASN A 333 17.99 -2.78 30.45
C ASN A 333 16.87 -3.40 29.61
N ASN A 334 16.59 -4.68 29.84
CA ASN A 334 15.40 -5.31 29.30
C ASN A 334 14.18 -4.94 30.16
N THR A 335 13.57 -3.80 29.86
CA THR A 335 12.32 -3.31 30.48
C THR A 335 11.08 -3.64 29.66
N GLY A 336 11.23 -4.44 28.60
CA GLY A 336 10.12 -4.89 27.77
C GLY A 336 9.43 -6.11 28.34
N PHE A 337 8.41 -6.59 27.63
CA PHE A 337 7.65 -7.78 27.97
C PHE A 337 8.54 -8.97 28.34
N CYS A 338 9.54 -9.27 27.51
CA CYS A 338 10.44 -10.40 27.71
C CYS A 338 11.32 -10.25 28.95
N GLY A 339 11.60 -9.01 29.35
CA GLY A 339 12.29 -8.69 30.59
C GLY A 339 11.44 -8.98 31.81
N ASP A 340 10.15 -8.72 31.77
CA ASP A 340 9.24 -8.92 32.89
C ASP A 340 8.65 -10.33 32.96
N LEU A 341 8.50 -11.01 31.81
CA LEU A 341 7.89 -12.33 31.73
C LEU A 341 8.90 -13.44 31.49
N GLY A 342 10.15 -13.16 31.12
CA GLY A 342 11.17 -14.20 30.90
C GLY A 342 10.89 -15.13 29.71
N ARG A 343 9.88 -14.83 28.89
CA ARG A 343 9.49 -15.60 27.70
C ARG A 343 9.11 -14.67 26.54
N TRP A 344 9.02 -15.22 25.34
CA TRP A 344 8.33 -14.56 24.24
C TRP A 344 6.83 -14.42 24.55
N PRO A 345 6.14 -13.39 24.03
CA PRO A 345 4.68 -13.36 24.08
C PRO A 345 4.08 -14.53 23.31
N ARG A 346 2.87 -14.96 23.63
CA ARG A 346 2.18 -15.94 22.76
C ARG A 346 1.63 -15.25 21.51
N LEU A 347 1.51 -16.01 20.42
CA LEU A 347 0.92 -15.54 19.17
C LEU A 347 -0.55 -15.93 19.14
N TYR A 348 -1.41 -14.96 18.89
CA TYR A 348 -2.86 -15.16 18.85
C TYR A 348 -3.40 -15.02 17.43
N ASN A 349 -4.35 -15.86 17.05
CA ASN A 349 -5.15 -15.73 15.85
C ASN A 349 -6.64 -15.59 16.20
N TRP A 350 -7.39 -14.92 15.33
CA TRP A 350 -8.83 -14.84 15.49
C TRP A 350 -9.49 -16.08 14.90
N GLU A 351 -10.07 -16.92 15.75
CA GLU A 351 -10.82 -18.10 15.35
C GLU A 351 -12.07 -18.28 16.21
N SER A 352 -13.12 -18.86 15.62
CA SER A 352 -14.36 -19.17 16.36
C SER A 352 -14.94 -17.99 17.18
N SER A 353 -14.77 -16.76 16.69
CA SER A 353 -15.19 -15.49 17.33
C SER A 353 -14.42 -15.09 18.60
N ASN A 354 -13.24 -15.66 18.85
CA ASN A 354 -12.33 -15.26 19.93
C ASN A 354 -10.88 -15.22 19.43
N TRP A 355 -10.01 -14.60 20.22
CA TRP A 355 -8.56 -14.70 20.01
C TRP A 355 -8.06 -15.93 20.74
N ASP A 356 -7.32 -16.79 20.06
CA ASP A 356 -6.77 -18.03 20.60
C ASP A 356 -5.27 -18.11 20.29
N ASP A 357 -4.47 -18.72 21.18
CA ASP A 357 -3.04 -18.96 20.99
C ASP A 357 -2.69 -20.43 20.67
N GLU A 358 -3.68 -21.33 20.70
CA GLU A 358 -3.50 -22.74 20.43
C GLU A 358 -4.80 -23.42 19.94
N ASN A 359 -4.72 -24.25 18.90
CA ASN A 359 -5.78 -25.24 18.65
C ASN A 359 -5.57 -26.44 19.57
N ASP A 360 -6.33 -26.60 20.67
CA ASP A 360 -6.72 -27.82 21.47
C ASP A 360 -5.82 -29.11 21.47
N SER A 361 -4.61 -29.11 20.91
CA SER A 361 -3.92 -30.25 20.30
C SER A 361 -2.39 -30.27 20.49
N ASN A 362 -1.85 -29.45 21.39
CA ASN A 362 -0.43 -29.30 21.72
C ASN A 362 0.42 -28.58 20.66
N THR A 363 -0.17 -27.80 19.74
CA THR A 363 0.59 -27.08 18.70
C THR A 363 0.30 -25.59 18.75
N SER A 364 1.22 -24.83 19.34
CA SER A 364 1.16 -23.36 19.35
C SER A 364 1.28 -22.79 17.94
N TYR A 365 0.64 -21.65 17.68
CA TYR A 365 0.81 -20.98 16.40
C TYR A 365 2.24 -20.50 16.20
N THR A 366 2.73 -20.63 14.97
CA THR A 366 4.00 -20.06 14.55
C THR A 366 3.81 -18.66 13.98
N LYS A 367 2.56 -18.21 13.81
CA LYS A 367 2.18 -16.93 13.18
C LYS A 367 0.97 -16.34 13.89
N GLY A 368 0.93 -15.04 14.12
CA GLY A 368 -0.26 -14.40 14.73
C GLY A 368 0.01 -12.98 15.21
N GLN A 369 -0.74 -12.53 16.22
CA GLN A 369 -0.63 -11.21 16.87
C GLN A 369 -0.08 -11.33 18.30
N LEU A 370 0.74 -10.37 18.74
CA LEU A 370 1.36 -10.34 20.08
C LEU A 370 0.45 -9.64 21.12
N ARG A 371 -0.76 -10.14 21.35
CA ARG A 371 -1.78 -9.46 22.18
C ARG A 371 -1.33 -9.18 23.61
N GLU A 372 -0.47 -10.02 24.16
CA GLU A 372 0.06 -9.85 25.53
C GLU A 372 0.87 -8.54 25.70
N LEU A 373 1.26 -7.87 24.61
CA LEU A 373 1.88 -6.55 24.68
C LEU A 373 0.92 -5.45 25.15
N TRP A 374 -0.39 -5.61 24.99
CA TRP A 374 -1.37 -4.57 25.36
C TRP A 374 -2.50 -5.01 26.28
N THR A 375 -2.63 -6.31 26.55
CA THR A 375 -3.63 -6.83 27.49
C THR A 375 -3.09 -8.02 28.28
N ALA A 376 -3.42 -8.09 29.57
CA ALA A 376 -3.15 -9.25 30.41
C ALA A 376 -4.15 -10.41 30.19
N THR A 377 -5.26 -10.14 29.49
CA THR A 377 -6.33 -11.11 29.19
C THR A 377 -6.54 -11.18 27.67
N PRO A 378 -5.61 -11.78 26.93
CA PRO A 378 -5.60 -11.77 25.46
C PRO A 378 -6.80 -12.52 24.85
N ASN A 379 -7.24 -13.60 25.51
CA ASN A 379 -8.43 -14.37 25.21
C ASN A 379 -9.47 -14.17 26.32
N SER A 380 -10.65 -13.67 25.98
CA SER A 380 -11.74 -13.50 26.96
C SER A 380 -12.50 -14.81 27.25
N ALA A 381 -12.34 -15.82 26.40
CA ALA A 381 -13.04 -17.10 26.50
C ALA A 381 -12.24 -18.14 27.31
N ASP A 382 -10.91 -18.06 27.31
CA ASP A 382 -10.04 -18.92 28.10
C ASP A 382 -9.17 -18.14 29.10
N ALA A 383 -9.43 -18.36 30.39
CA ALA A 383 -8.65 -17.75 31.46
C ALA A 383 -7.26 -18.39 31.64
N ALA A 384 -7.01 -19.57 31.04
CA ALA A 384 -5.67 -20.17 30.97
C ALA A 384 -4.72 -19.30 30.14
N ASP A 385 -5.27 -18.46 29.25
CA ASP A 385 -4.49 -17.52 28.45
C ASP A 385 -4.18 -16.22 29.15
N ASN A 386 -4.65 -16.03 30.38
CA ASN A 386 -4.28 -14.84 31.11
C ASN A 386 -2.78 -14.84 31.43
N VAL A 387 -2.15 -13.70 31.18
CA VAL A 387 -0.74 -13.51 31.49
C VAL A 387 -0.58 -13.45 33.01
N LEU A 388 0.44 -14.11 33.54
CA LEU A 388 0.78 -14.05 34.95
C LEU A 388 0.96 -12.59 35.39
N LEU A 389 0.20 -12.14 36.38
CA LEU A 389 0.39 -10.85 37.01
C LEU A 389 1.49 -10.95 38.08
N PRO A 390 2.23 -9.86 38.35
CA PRO A 390 3.19 -9.84 39.43
C PRO A 390 2.51 -10.16 40.76
N ASP A 391 3.10 -11.10 41.50
CA ASP A 391 2.74 -11.37 42.89
C ASP A 391 3.91 -11.02 43.82
N TRP A 392 3.61 -10.99 45.11
CA TRP A 392 4.58 -10.66 46.16
C TRP A 392 5.64 -11.77 46.35
N GLN A 393 5.32 -13.02 45.98
CA GLN A 393 6.25 -14.15 46.03
C GLN A 393 7.30 -14.09 44.90
N ASN A 394 6.97 -13.42 43.80
CA ASN A 394 7.83 -13.22 42.64
C ASN A 394 7.93 -11.73 42.32
N PRO A 395 8.48 -10.90 43.24
CA PRO A 395 8.54 -9.45 43.11
C PRO A 395 9.50 -9.08 41.97
N GLY A 396 8.97 -9.08 40.75
CA GLY A 396 9.82 -9.07 39.58
C GLY A 396 9.11 -9.54 38.33
N PHE A 397 8.55 -10.74 38.37
CA PHE A 397 7.98 -11.38 37.20
C PHE A 397 6.50 -11.04 37.03
N GLY A 398 6.03 -11.05 35.79
CA GLY A 398 4.61 -10.87 35.48
C GLY A 398 4.31 -9.59 34.70
N TRP A 399 3.14 -9.57 34.08
CA TRP A 399 2.65 -8.47 33.28
C TRP A 399 2.38 -7.24 34.14
N ARG A 400 3.15 -6.16 33.95
CA ARG A 400 3.08 -4.98 34.83
C ARG A 400 2.15 -3.90 34.30
N TYR A 401 2.19 -3.71 33.00
CA TYR A 401 1.50 -2.64 32.31
C TYR A 401 1.35 -2.99 30.84
N GLN A 402 0.56 -2.16 30.17
CA GLN A 402 0.43 -2.15 28.72
C GLN A 402 1.76 -1.70 28.09
N TYR A 403 2.57 -2.65 27.59
CA TYR A 403 3.86 -2.37 26.95
C TYR A 403 3.72 -1.65 25.61
N HIS A 404 2.63 -1.91 24.89
CA HIS A 404 2.31 -1.25 23.62
C HIS A 404 0.86 -0.73 23.64
N PRO A 405 0.56 0.44 23.01
CA PRO A 405 -0.82 0.88 22.84
C PRO A 405 -1.70 -0.18 22.18
N SER A 406 -2.94 -0.31 22.64
CA SER A 406 -3.92 -1.21 22.05
C SER A 406 -4.26 -0.73 20.65
N PRO A 407 -4.45 -1.64 19.68
CA PRO A 407 -5.08 -1.30 18.41
C PRO A 407 -6.41 -0.55 18.62
N LEU A 408 -6.74 0.35 17.69
CA LEU A 408 -7.98 1.14 17.75
C LEU A 408 -9.24 0.34 17.43
N LEU A 409 -9.09 -0.75 16.67
CA LEU A 409 -10.21 -1.61 16.26
C LEU A 409 -10.46 -2.69 17.32
N GLU A 410 -11.73 -3.01 17.53
CA GLU A 410 -12.17 -4.00 18.52
C GLU A 410 -12.33 -5.40 17.89
N GLN A 411 -12.38 -6.44 18.74
CA GLN A 411 -12.71 -7.83 18.36
C GLN A 411 -11.75 -8.41 17.30
N GLU A 412 -12.29 -8.93 16.18
CA GLU A 412 -11.55 -9.61 15.11
C GLU A 412 -10.54 -8.71 14.40
N GLN A 413 -10.73 -7.40 14.49
CA GLN A 413 -9.89 -6.41 13.83
C GLN A 413 -8.80 -5.83 14.75
N SER A 414 -8.67 -6.35 15.97
CA SER A 414 -7.69 -5.87 16.96
C SER A 414 -6.26 -6.37 16.66
N TYR A 415 -5.73 -6.06 15.48
CA TYR A 415 -4.35 -6.33 15.08
C TYR A 415 -3.50 -5.05 15.09
N LEU A 416 -2.19 -5.20 15.27
CA LEU A 416 -1.26 -4.09 15.03
C LEU A 416 -1.13 -3.88 13.52
N THR A 417 -1.08 -2.62 13.07
CA THR A 417 -0.94 -2.27 11.65
C THR A 417 0.34 -1.48 11.41
N ASP A 418 0.82 -1.53 10.19
CA ASP A 418 1.85 -0.61 9.69
C ASP A 418 1.25 0.74 9.27
N ALA A 419 2.09 1.61 8.68
CA ALA A 419 1.68 2.94 8.23
C ALA A 419 0.80 2.92 6.97
N TRP A 420 0.74 1.80 6.24
CA TRP A 420 -0.19 1.59 5.13
C TRP A 420 -1.57 1.12 5.61
N GLY A 421 -1.68 0.71 6.87
CA GLY A 421 -2.89 0.13 7.44
C GLY A 421 -2.97 -1.38 7.24
N ASN A 422 -1.92 -2.01 6.72
CA ASN A 422 -1.85 -3.46 6.57
C ASN A 422 -1.57 -4.10 7.95
N PRO A 423 -2.21 -5.24 8.27
CA PRO A 423 -1.91 -5.97 9.49
C PRO A 423 -0.44 -6.42 9.52
N LEU A 424 0.25 -6.16 10.63
CA LEU A 424 1.59 -6.70 10.87
C LEU A 424 1.51 -8.20 11.13
N VAL A 425 2.48 -8.95 10.61
CA VAL A 425 2.59 -10.39 10.83
C VAL A 425 3.76 -10.67 11.74
N PHE A 426 3.52 -11.47 12.78
CA PHE A 426 4.55 -11.90 13.72
C PHE A 426 4.78 -13.39 13.55
N ILE A 427 6.04 -13.81 13.40
CA ILE A 427 6.39 -15.20 13.06
C ILE A 427 7.46 -15.70 14.03
N TYR A 428 7.23 -16.87 14.64
CA TYR A 428 8.25 -17.63 15.35
C TYR A 428 9.01 -18.53 14.38
N GLY A 429 10.32 -18.30 14.32
CA GLY A 429 11.25 -19.16 13.61
C GLY A 429 11.62 -20.39 14.42
N SER A 430 11.98 -21.46 13.73
CA SER A 430 12.52 -22.70 14.34
C SER A 430 13.82 -22.48 15.15
N ASP A 431 14.47 -21.34 14.95
CA ASP A 431 15.74 -20.92 15.55
C ASP A 431 15.57 -20.00 16.76
N ASP A 432 14.39 -19.98 17.38
CA ASP A 432 14.01 -19.09 18.49
C ASP A 432 14.04 -17.58 18.11
N THR A 433 14.00 -17.26 16.83
CA THR A 433 13.90 -15.87 16.35
C THR A 433 12.43 -15.46 16.21
N LEU A 434 12.11 -14.22 16.59
CA LEU A 434 10.83 -13.58 16.28
C LEU A 434 11.02 -12.62 15.10
N MET A 435 10.26 -12.81 14.02
CA MET A 435 10.18 -11.86 12.91
C MET A 435 8.94 -10.99 13.07
N LEU A 436 9.11 -9.68 12.90
CA LEU A 436 8.05 -8.69 12.72
C LEU A 436 8.09 -8.29 11.25
N LEU A 437 6.97 -8.46 10.55
CA LEU A 437 6.87 -8.26 9.11
C LEU A 437 5.73 -7.29 8.79
N SER A 438 6.04 -6.25 8.02
CA SER A 438 5.05 -5.46 7.28
C SER A 438 5.06 -5.88 5.81
N ALA A 439 3.87 -5.94 5.24
CA ALA A 439 3.61 -6.27 3.84
C ALA A 439 3.85 -5.10 2.88
N GLY A 440 4.38 -3.97 3.37
CA GLY A 440 4.71 -2.84 2.50
C GLY A 440 3.50 -2.16 1.88
N ASP A 441 3.72 -1.61 0.69
CA ASP A 441 2.77 -0.80 -0.09
C ASP A 441 1.81 -1.67 -0.90
N ASP A 442 2.28 -2.81 -1.40
CA ASP A 442 1.44 -3.73 -2.17
C ASP A 442 0.51 -4.57 -1.28
N GLY A 443 0.81 -4.66 0.02
CA GLY A 443 0.02 -5.41 0.99
C GLY A 443 0.21 -6.92 0.87
N GLU A 444 1.22 -7.35 0.12
CA GLU A 444 1.56 -8.74 -0.13
C GLU A 444 2.91 -9.09 0.53
N TYR A 445 3.16 -10.38 0.66
CA TYR A 445 4.46 -10.91 1.05
C TYR A 445 4.59 -12.33 0.55
N ASP A 446 5.75 -12.69 0.04
CA ASP A 446 6.01 -14.02 -0.52
C ASP A 446 6.99 -14.82 0.34
N PHE A 447 6.52 -15.98 0.80
CA PHE A 447 7.35 -16.98 1.48
C PHE A 447 7.65 -18.20 0.61
N GLY A 448 7.34 -18.13 -0.69
CA GLY A 448 7.58 -19.18 -1.68
C GLY A 448 6.52 -20.29 -1.73
N ASP A 449 5.59 -20.34 -0.75
CA ASP A 449 4.43 -21.26 -0.66
C ASP A 449 3.36 -20.65 0.28
N GLN A 450 2.11 -21.14 0.25
CA GLN A 450 1.03 -20.67 1.16
C GLN A 450 1.43 -20.87 2.64
N LEU A 451 1.39 -19.80 3.43
CA LEU A 451 1.68 -19.87 4.87
C LEU A 451 0.58 -20.62 5.64
N ASP A 452 0.86 -21.86 6.06
CA ASP A 452 0.06 -22.54 7.10
C ASP A 452 0.34 -21.91 8.48
N LEU A 453 -0.68 -21.52 9.25
CA LEU A 453 -0.57 -20.85 10.56
C LEU A 453 0.22 -21.65 11.62
N THR A 454 0.37 -22.96 11.41
CA THR A 454 1.00 -23.88 12.37
C THR A 454 2.35 -24.41 11.88
N GLU A 455 2.69 -24.20 10.60
CA GLU A 455 3.95 -24.69 10.05
C GLU A 455 5.13 -23.86 10.56
N SER A 456 6.17 -24.56 11.03
CA SER A 456 7.43 -23.95 11.42
C SER A 456 8.12 -23.35 10.19
N ILE A 457 8.20 -22.02 10.14
CA ILE A 457 8.98 -21.32 9.12
C ILE A 457 10.42 -21.20 9.58
N SER A 458 11.37 -21.46 8.69
CA SER A 458 12.74 -20.98 8.90
C SER A 458 12.81 -19.51 8.52
N ILE A 459 12.93 -18.61 9.50
CA ILE A 459 13.08 -17.17 9.23
C ILE A 459 14.26 -16.90 8.27
N SER A 460 15.29 -17.75 8.30
CA SER A 460 16.44 -17.67 7.40
C SER A 460 16.14 -17.97 5.92
N SER A 461 14.99 -18.56 5.59
CA SER A 461 14.57 -18.79 4.20
C SER A 461 13.81 -17.61 3.60
N TYR A 462 13.46 -16.60 4.39
CA TYR A 462 12.83 -15.38 3.87
C TYR A 462 13.86 -14.58 3.07
N ASP A 463 13.58 -14.39 1.78
CA ASP A 463 14.45 -13.67 0.85
C ASP A 463 13.85 -12.30 0.52
N SER A 464 14.38 -11.28 1.19
CA SER A 464 14.03 -9.87 0.96
C SER A 464 14.51 -9.31 -0.38
N SER A 465 15.32 -10.07 -1.15
CA SER A 465 15.77 -9.65 -2.47
C SER A 465 14.82 -10.07 -3.61
N LEU A 466 13.81 -10.87 -3.32
CA LEU A 466 12.76 -11.20 -4.29
C LEU A 466 11.92 -9.96 -4.60
N ALA A 467 11.52 -9.81 -5.86
CA ALA A 467 10.74 -8.66 -6.31
C ALA A 467 9.40 -8.52 -5.55
N ALA A 468 8.77 -9.64 -5.17
CA ALA A 468 7.54 -9.70 -4.39
C ALA A 468 7.73 -9.42 -2.88
N ASN A 469 8.96 -9.18 -2.44
CA ASN A 469 9.29 -8.83 -1.05
C ASN A 469 10.04 -7.49 -0.98
N ALA A 470 10.12 -6.76 -2.09
CA ALA A 470 11.03 -5.64 -2.25
C ALA A 470 10.62 -4.41 -1.41
N ASP A 471 9.33 -4.28 -1.09
CA ASP A 471 8.74 -3.23 -0.27
C ASP A 471 8.43 -3.68 1.16
N ASN A 472 8.60 -4.96 1.49
CA ASN A 472 8.42 -5.48 2.82
C ASN A 472 9.43 -4.89 3.79
N ILE A 473 8.98 -4.60 5.02
CA ILE A 473 9.84 -4.11 6.09
C ILE A 473 9.90 -5.16 7.18
N VAL A 474 11.13 -5.59 7.49
CA VAL A 474 11.37 -6.72 8.39
C VAL A 474 12.26 -6.30 9.55
N VAL A 475 11.83 -6.65 10.75
CA VAL A 475 12.67 -6.62 11.96
C VAL A 475 12.72 -8.02 12.54
N THR A 476 13.92 -8.57 12.68
CA THR A 476 14.13 -9.84 13.39
C THR A 476 14.70 -9.59 14.78
N ILE A 477 14.22 -10.36 15.74
CA ILE A 477 14.68 -10.33 17.12
C ILE A 477 15.04 -11.76 17.49
N ALA A 478 16.33 -12.06 17.46
CA ALA A 478 16.84 -13.33 17.93
C ALA A 478 16.70 -13.41 19.46
N LYS A 479 16.48 -14.63 19.98
CA LYS A 479 16.34 -14.86 21.41
C LYS A 479 17.54 -14.36 22.21
N ASP A 480 18.76 -14.50 21.71
CA ASP A 480 20.00 -14.02 22.35
C ASP A 480 20.06 -12.48 22.56
N LEU A 481 19.17 -11.72 21.94
CA LEU A 481 19.06 -10.27 22.17
C LEU A 481 18.36 -9.91 23.49
N TRP A 482 17.63 -10.85 24.11
CA TRP A 482 16.91 -10.63 25.38
C TRP A 482 17.02 -11.80 26.37
N TYR A 483 17.40 -12.97 25.87
CA TYR A 483 17.80 -14.19 26.57
C TYR A 483 19.34 -14.22 26.56
N PRO A 484 20.02 -14.58 27.65
CA PRO A 484 21.05 -13.72 28.21
C PRO A 484 22.45 -13.91 27.63
N GLY A 485 23.22 -12.83 27.69
CA GLY A 485 24.68 -12.84 27.84
C GLY A 485 25.14 -12.74 29.31
N PHE A 486 26.28 -12.10 29.55
CA PHE A 486 26.99 -12.03 30.85
C PHE A 486 26.30 -11.13 31.90
N LEU A 487 26.47 -11.39 33.20
CA LEU A 487 26.20 -10.45 34.31
C LEU A 487 27.35 -10.56 35.31
N HIS A 488 27.99 -9.44 35.65
CA HIS A 488 29.04 -9.42 36.66
C HIS A 488 28.92 -8.20 37.56
N ILE A 489 28.59 -8.49 38.82
CA ILE A 489 28.55 -7.53 39.91
C ILE A 489 29.66 -7.93 40.89
N ASP A 490 30.64 -7.05 41.07
CA ASP A 490 31.80 -7.30 41.92
C ASP A 490 31.37 -7.25 43.39
N ASN A 491 30.67 -6.19 43.77
CA ASN A 491 30.20 -5.97 45.14
C ASN A 491 28.76 -5.41 45.19
N ILE A 492 28.00 -5.86 46.18
CA ILE A 492 26.72 -5.25 46.58
C ILE A 492 26.89 -4.69 47.99
N THR A 493 26.80 -3.38 48.15
CA THR A 493 26.90 -2.69 49.43
C THR A 493 25.54 -2.15 49.84
N VAL A 494 25.08 -2.54 51.02
CA VAL A 494 23.84 -2.06 51.65
C VAL A 494 24.20 -1.25 52.88
N ASN A 495 23.97 0.07 52.82
CA ASN A 495 24.16 0.99 53.93
C ASN A 495 22.95 0.96 54.86
N ASN A 496 23.21 1.14 56.16
CA ASN A 496 22.19 1.11 57.22
C ASN A 496 21.41 -0.21 57.26
N ALA A 497 22.05 -1.32 56.89
CA ALA A 497 21.54 -2.66 57.07
C ALA A 497 21.37 -2.98 58.56
N GLN A 498 20.33 -3.75 58.89
CA GLN A 498 20.06 -4.23 60.23
C GLN A 498 20.39 -5.72 60.29
N ASN A 499 21.18 -6.11 61.29
CA ASN A 499 21.63 -7.49 61.47
C ASN A 499 20.45 -8.45 61.63
N GLY A 500 20.40 -9.49 60.80
CA GLY A 500 19.33 -10.48 60.81
C GLY A 500 18.00 -10.02 60.20
N ILE A 501 17.82 -8.72 59.91
CA ILE A 501 16.59 -8.15 59.34
C ILE A 501 16.80 -7.82 57.86
N THR A 502 17.86 -7.10 57.51
CA THR A 502 18.08 -6.71 56.11
C THR A 502 18.57 -7.92 55.29
N LYS A 503 17.81 -8.26 54.25
CA LYS A 503 18.07 -9.35 53.30
C LYS A 503 18.30 -8.80 51.89
N ALA A 504 18.99 -9.56 51.04
CA ALA A 504 19.11 -9.31 49.62
C ALA A 504 18.86 -10.60 48.83
N ALA A 505 18.11 -10.50 47.74
CA ALA A 505 17.83 -11.60 46.83
C ALA A 505 18.06 -11.16 45.38
N PHE A 506 18.76 -12.01 44.64
CA PHE A 506 18.83 -11.91 43.19
C PHE A 506 17.80 -12.83 42.57
N TRP A 507 16.89 -12.27 41.79
CA TRP A 507 15.79 -12.96 41.13
C TRP A 507 16.13 -13.21 39.67
N TYR A 508 16.09 -14.47 39.27
CA TYR A 508 16.32 -14.92 37.90
C TYR A 508 15.55 -16.21 37.59
N ALA A 509 15.27 -16.45 36.31
CA ALA A 509 14.78 -17.74 35.83
C ALA A 509 15.96 -18.60 35.37
N THR A 510 15.88 -19.92 35.59
CA THR A 510 16.91 -20.89 35.19
C THR A 510 16.59 -21.64 33.91
N ASP A 511 15.34 -21.60 33.45
CA ASP A 511 14.86 -22.29 32.25
C ASP A 511 13.85 -21.43 31.47
N SER A 512 13.55 -21.86 30.24
CA SER A 512 12.59 -21.23 29.34
C SER A 512 11.13 -21.36 29.82
N ASP A 513 10.87 -22.28 30.74
CA ASP A 513 9.51 -22.72 31.07
C ASP A 513 8.94 -21.96 32.27
N ASN A 514 9.69 -20.98 32.79
CA ASN A 514 9.21 -19.99 33.77
C ASN A 514 8.67 -20.61 35.07
N SER A 515 9.04 -21.86 35.35
CA SER A 515 8.40 -22.67 36.39
C SER A 515 9.20 -22.70 37.70
N SER A 516 10.46 -22.30 37.66
CA SER A 516 11.39 -22.39 38.79
C SER A 516 12.15 -21.08 38.98
N PHE A 517 11.78 -20.33 40.02
CA PHE A 517 12.45 -19.11 40.44
C PHE A 517 13.53 -19.44 41.46
N TYR A 518 14.73 -18.92 41.22
CA TYR A 518 15.83 -19.10 42.15
C TYR A 518 16.14 -17.76 42.81
N LYS A 519 16.11 -17.76 44.15
CA LYS A 519 16.63 -16.66 44.97
C LYS A 519 17.88 -17.13 45.69
N THR A 520 18.97 -16.40 45.53
CA THR A 520 20.09 -16.49 46.49
C THR A 520 19.85 -15.45 47.55
N ILE A 521 19.46 -15.87 48.76
CA ILE A 521 19.25 -14.97 49.89
C ILE A 521 20.57 -14.74 50.60
N TYR A 522 20.91 -13.48 50.76
CA TYR A 522 21.98 -13.02 51.62
C TYR A 522 21.35 -12.31 52.81
N ALA A 523 21.82 -12.60 54.02
CA ALA A 523 21.37 -11.92 55.24
C ALA A 523 22.51 -11.07 55.81
N SER A 524 22.19 -9.85 56.25
CA SER A 524 23.19 -9.03 56.92
C SER A 524 23.61 -9.67 58.24
N ALA A 525 24.93 -9.80 58.44
CA ALA A 525 25.52 -10.29 59.69
C ALA A 525 25.92 -9.16 60.66
N ILE A 526 25.72 -7.90 60.25
CA ILE A 526 26.16 -6.71 60.99
C ILE A 526 25.15 -5.56 60.85
N ASP A 527 25.13 -4.67 61.84
CA ASP A 527 24.45 -3.38 61.71
C ASP A 527 25.36 -2.38 60.98
N GLY A 528 24.77 -1.52 60.14
CA GLY A 528 25.50 -0.47 59.42
C GLY A 528 25.76 -0.82 57.96
N THR A 529 27.01 -0.74 57.50
CA THR A 529 27.36 -1.04 56.10
C THR A 529 27.64 -2.52 55.94
N TRP A 530 26.80 -3.20 55.16
CA TRP A 530 26.95 -4.61 54.80
C TRP A 530 27.37 -4.75 53.34
N THR A 531 28.46 -5.48 53.07
CA THR A 531 28.94 -5.70 51.69
C THR A 531 29.01 -7.18 51.38
N ILE A 532 28.39 -7.57 50.26
CA ILE A 532 28.56 -8.87 49.61
C ILE A 532 29.71 -8.70 48.61
N THR A 533 30.84 -9.36 48.84
CA THR A 533 32.09 -9.19 48.05
C THR A 533 32.46 -10.45 47.27
N GLY A 534 33.17 -10.27 46.15
CA GLY A 534 33.91 -11.33 45.47
C GLY A 534 33.04 -12.11 44.49
N ASP A 535 32.73 -11.48 43.36
CA ASP A 535 31.81 -11.98 42.35
C ASP A 535 30.40 -12.19 42.93
N ALA A 536 29.88 -11.15 43.61
CA ALA A 536 28.58 -11.17 44.29
C ALA A 536 27.45 -11.73 43.40
N LEU A 537 27.51 -11.42 42.10
CA LEU A 537 26.74 -12.07 41.06
C LEU A 537 27.63 -12.25 39.82
N LEU A 538 27.99 -13.49 39.47
CA LEU A 538 28.70 -13.82 38.24
C LEU A 538 27.90 -14.86 37.47
N TYR A 539 27.24 -14.43 36.40
CA TYR A 539 26.46 -15.29 35.53
C TYR A 539 26.94 -15.16 34.09
N SER A 540 27.01 -16.30 33.41
CA SER A 540 27.37 -16.35 32.00
C SER A 540 26.70 -17.55 31.36
N ASP A 541 26.11 -17.30 30.20
CA ASP A 541 25.57 -18.28 29.25
C ASP A 541 26.56 -19.38 28.86
N VAL A 542 27.87 -19.09 28.80
CA VAL A 542 28.92 -20.08 28.51
C VAL A 542 29.45 -20.83 29.75
N THR A 543 28.91 -20.55 30.94
CA THR A 543 29.31 -21.23 32.19
C THR A 543 28.16 -22.04 32.78
N ALA A 544 28.45 -22.85 33.80
CA ALA A 544 27.42 -23.61 34.51
C ALA A 544 26.45 -22.73 35.34
N GLN A 545 26.82 -21.46 35.59
CA GLN A 545 25.96 -20.48 36.27
C GLN A 545 25.23 -19.65 35.24
N GLN A 546 24.14 -20.23 34.71
CA GLN A 546 23.24 -19.54 33.79
C GLN A 546 22.16 -18.80 34.58
N ALA A 547 21.89 -17.56 34.19
CA ALA A 547 20.69 -16.82 34.60
C ALA A 547 19.90 -16.54 33.33
N ALA A 548 19.08 -17.51 32.93
CA ALA A 548 18.39 -17.60 31.64
C ALA A 548 17.32 -16.50 31.41
N SER A 549 16.93 -15.77 32.45
CA SER A 549 15.90 -14.73 32.31
C SER A 549 16.41 -13.45 31.66
N GLY A 550 15.55 -12.86 30.82
CA GLY A 550 15.60 -11.44 30.47
C GLY A 550 15.44 -10.50 31.68
N MET A 551 14.98 -11.02 32.81
CA MET A 551 14.89 -10.31 34.10
C MET A 551 16.12 -10.55 34.98
N ARG A 552 16.74 -9.49 35.49
CA ARG A 552 17.83 -9.57 36.48
C ARG A 552 17.55 -8.54 37.56
N ARG A 553 16.85 -8.95 38.62
CA ARG A 553 16.46 -8.01 39.68
C ARG A 553 17.21 -8.32 40.95
N LEU A 554 17.85 -7.30 41.48
CA LEU A 554 18.35 -7.31 42.84
C LEU A 554 17.30 -6.63 43.71
N THR A 555 16.71 -7.37 44.63
CA THR A 555 15.81 -6.83 45.64
C THR A 555 16.50 -6.91 47.00
N VAL A 556 16.50 -5.80 47.73
CA VAL A 556 16.99 -5.70 49.10
C VAL A 556 15.82 -5.25 49.96
N TRP A 557 15.55 -5.94 51.07
CA TRP A 557 14.40 -5.63 51.93
C TRP A 557 14.72 -5.85 53.40
N ASN A 558 13.83 -5.37 54.27
CA ASN A 558 13.83 -5.69 55.69
C ASN A 558 12.78 -6.75 55.96
N ASP A 559 13.25 -7.93 56.34
CA ASP A 559 12.46 -9.09 56.76
C ASP A 559 12.08 -8.90 58.24
N ASP A 560 10.96 -8.21 58.47
CA ASP A 560 10.54 -7.75 59.79
C ASP A 560 9.91 -8.88 60.62
N ASP A 561 9.45 -9.96 59.98
CA ASP A 561 8.79 -11.09 60.64
C ASP A 561 9.65 -12.37 60.68
N GLY A 562 10.72 -12.43 59.89
CA GLY A 562 11.78 -13.42 59.93
C GLY A 562 11.49 -14.68 59.11
N ASP A 563 10.60 -14.61 58.11
CA ASP A 563 10.19 -15.75 57.28
C ASP A 563 11.00 -15.91 55.97
N ASP A 564 11.95 -15.00 55.71
CA ASP A 564 12.75 -14.93 54.49
C ASP A 564 11.93 -14.71 53.19
N GLU A 565 10.70 -14.21 53.29
CA GLU A 565 9.84 -13.76 52.19
C GLU A 565 9.71 -12.22 52.19
N ILE A 566 9.15 -11.66 51.12
CA ILE A 566 8.89 -10.21 51.03
C ILE A 566 7.41 -10.00 51.27
N ASP A 567 7.09 -9.39 52.39
CA ASP A 567 5.73 -9.24 52.87
C ASP A 567 5.11 -7.88 52.54
N ILE A 568 3.77 -7.84 52.45
CA ILE A 568 3.05 -6.58 52.23
C ILE A 568 3.34 -5.63 53.39
N GLY A 569 3.90 -4.46 53.06
CA GLY A 569 4.25 -3.41 54.01
C GLY A 569 5.72 -3.38 54.41
N GLU A 570 6.50 -4.44 54.13
CA GLU A 570 7.93 -4.45 54.39
C GLU A 570 8.68 -3.45 53.51
N LEU A 571 9.73 -2.84 54.06
CA LEU A 571 10.52 -1.86 53.33
C LEU A 571 11.48 -2.56 52.37
N GLN A 572 11.40 -2.24 51.08
CA GLN A 572 12.28 -2.81 50.05
C GLN A 572 12.82 -1.81 49.03
N PHE A 573 13.87 -2.20 48.33
CA PHE A 573 14.44 -1.56 47.15
C PHE A 573 14.71 -2.61 46.08
N THR A 574 14.19 -2.41 44.86
CA THR A 574 14.43 -3.29 43.73
C THR A 574 15.14 -2.54 42.61
N ARG A 575 16.22 -3.13 42.08
CA ARG A 575 16.97 -2.61 40.93
C ARG A 575 16.97 -3.61 39.79
N ILE A 576 16.60 -3.14 38.59
CA ILE A 576 16.76 -3.88 37.34
C ILE A 576 18.22 -3.77 36.89
N LEU A 577 18.84 -4.90 36.58
CA LEU A 577 20.22 -5.00 36.10
C LEU A 577 20.23 -5.24 34.59
N PRO A 578 21.19 -4.65 33.85
CA PRO A 578 21.24 -4.74 32.40
C PRO A 578 21.54 -6.15 31.89
N VAL A 579 21.12 -6.42 30.65
CA VAL A 579 21.57 -7.58 29.87
C VAL A 579 22.75 -7.10 29.02
N ILE A 580 23.89 -7.78 29.11
CA ILE A 580 25.07 -7.45 28.30
C ILE A 580 25.50 -8.70 27.52
N THR A 581 25.71 -8.55 26.22
CA THR A 581 26.03 -9.66 25.29
C THR A 581 27.49 -10.07 25.30
N GLN A 582 28.36 -9.32 25.98
CA GLN A 582 29.79 -9.58 26.03
C GLN A 582 30.27 -9.56 27.49
N PRO A 583 31.23 -10.42 27.87
CA PRO A 583 31.91 -10.33 29.14
C PRO A 583 32.53 -8.93 29.29
N GLN A 584 32.09 -8.16 30.29
CA GLN A 584 32.79 -6.94 30.66
C GLN A 584 34.01 -7.33 31.49
N PRO A 585 35.19 -6.75 31.22
CA PRO A 585 36.43 -7.14 31.91
C PRO A 585 36.46 -6.72 33.40
N THR A 586 35.50 -5.92 33.85
CA THR A 586 35.33 -5.48 35.23
C THR A 586 33.87 -5.55 35.61
N GLY A 587 33.56 -6.10 36.78
CA GLY A 587 32.22 -6.04 37.34
C GLY A 587 31.84 -4.60 37.69
N SER A 588 30.56 -4.40 38.00
CA SER A 588 30.08 -3.13 38.54
C SER A 588 29.74 -3.29 40.01
N ASP A 589 29.93 -2.22 40.79
CA ASP A 589 29.48 -2.18 42.18
C ASP A 589 28.07 -1.61 42.27
N ILE A 590 27.26 -2.19 43.14
CA ILE A 590 25.93 -1.68 43.48
C ILE A 590 25.97 -1.19 44.93
N GLU A 591 25.53 0.04 45.15
CA GLU A 591 25.34 0.61 46.48
C GLU A 591 23.85 0.95 46.68
N VAL A 592 23.30 0.54 47.82
CA VAL A 592 21.90 0.75 48.22
C VAL A 592 21.88 1.25 49.65
N ASP A 593 20.99 2.18 49.99
CA ASP A 593 20.78 2.63 51.37
C ASP A 593 19.36 2.22 51.83
N THR A 594 19.23 1.62 53.01
CA THR A 594 17.90 1.24 53.55
C THR A 594 16.96 2.44 53.74
N ALA A 595 17.50 3.67 53.83
CA ALA A 595 16.69 4.89 53.82
C ALA A 595 15.97 5.15 52.49
N GLN A 596 16.37 4.48 51.40
CA GLN A 596 15.71 4.54 50.09
C GLN A 596 14.59 3.52 49.94
N PHE A 597 14.39 2.65 50.95
CA PHE A 597 13.41 1.60 50.86
C PHE A 597 11.99 2.18 50.87
N THR A 598 11.12 1.56 50.09
CA THR A 598 9.69 1.85 50.04
C THR A 598 8.89 0.64 50.47
N PRO A 599 7.72 0.82 51.12
CA PRO A 599 6.87 -0.30 51.48
C PRO A 599 6.53 -1.15 50.25
N ALA A 600 6.65 -2.47 50.39
CA ALA A 600 6.15 -3.42 49.42
C ALA A 600 4.63 -3.26 49.34
N VAL A 601 4.16 -2.91 48.15
CA VAL A 601 2.74 -2.74 47.88
C VAL A 601 2.16 -4.08 47.45
N ALA A 602 0.93 -4.36 47.88
CA ALA A 602 0.10 -5.34 47.20
C ALA A 602 -0.15 -4.81 45.78
N LEU A 603 0.40 -5.48 44.78
CA LEU A 603 0.15 -5.17 43.37
C LEU A 603 -1.24 -5.68 42.95
#